data_AF-A0A6A6EGE7-F1
#
_entry.id   AF-A0A6A6EGE7-F1
#
_cell.length_a   1.000
_cell.length_b   1.000
_cell.length_c   1.000
_cell.angle_alpha   90.00
_cell.angle_beta   90.00
_cell.angle_gamma   90.00
#
_symmetry.space_group_name_H-M   'P 1'
#
loop_
_entity.id
_entity.type
_entity.pdbx_description
1 polymer ?
#
loop_
_entity_poly.entity_id
_entity_poly.type
_entity_poly.pdbx_seq_one_letter_code
_entity_poly.pdbx_strand_id
1 'polypeptide(L)'
;MSTLPHLVYRVDYPTAQTTYNPSSGFRAKNQTTILSTTFTLKTTLIPHLTWATNRSSPFISVFSSKSHAEQWARHLSAQKGGMRCYVLTINTRMLGRGPVFRAEDWVGEVVEGGEGMGGRELTEWSWNHEGEYLIMYKIPKEAIVDELDVGGEDEVFRALGLE
;
A
#
# COMPACT_ATOMS: atom_id res chain seq x y z
N MET A 1 -5.36 -5.96 -20.82
CA MET A 1 -4.25 -5.75 -19.87
C MET A 1 -4.41 -4.36 -19.27
N SER A 2 -4.64 -4.27 -17.96
CA SER A 2 -4.73 -2.97 -17.28
C SER A 2 -3.33 -2.35 -17.22
N THR A 3 -3.14 -1.17 -17.80
CA THR A 3 -1.90 -0.39 -17.66
C THR A 3 -1.91 0.35 -16.33
N LEU A 4 -0.75 0.43 -15.66
CA LEU A 4 -0.60 1.23 -14.44
C LEU A 4 -1.08 2.67 -14.69
N PRO A 5 -2.02 3.21 -13.89
CA PRO A 5 -2.51 4.57 -14.06
C PRO A 5 -1.40 5.62 -13.96
N HIS A 6 -1.57 6.78 -14.58
CA HIS A 6 -0.58 7.87 -14.53
C HIS A 6 -0.39 8.47 -13.13
N LEU A 7 -1.42 8.39 -12.30
CA LEU A 7 -1.39 8.79 -10.91
C LEU A 7 -1.84 7.62 -10.04
N VAL A 8 -1.10 7.35 -8.98
CA VAL A 8 -1.43 6.38 -7.94
C VAL A 8 -1.19 7.00 -6.57
N TYR A 9 -1.73 6.39 -5.52
CA TYR A 9 -1.81 7.00 -4.20
C TYR A 9 -1.21 6.07 -3.14
N ARG A 10 -0.21 6.56 -2.41
CA ARG A 10 0.48 5.82 -1.35
C ARG A 10 -0.02 6.30 0.00
N VAL A 11 -0.53 5.40 0.84
CA VAL A 11 -0.93 5.73 2.21
C VAL A 11 0.23 5.52 3.17
N ASP A 12 0.84 6.58 3.67
CA ASP A 12 1.96 6.48 4.63
C ASP A 12 1.52 6.68 6.08
N TYR A 13 2.18 5.96 6.99
CA TYR A 13 1.87 5.96 8.43
C TYR A 13 3.05 5.43 9.25
N PRO A 14 3.19 5.80 10.54
CA PRO A 14 4.39 5.54 11.34
C PRO A 14 4.87 4.09 11.44
N THR A 15 3.96 3.12 11.34
CA THR A 15 4.27 1.68 11.46
C THR A 15 4.37 0.96 10.12
N ALA A 16 4.34 1.69 9.00
CA ALA A 16 4.53 1.12 7.68
C ALA A 16 5.92 0.47 7.56
N GLN A 17 6.03 -0.64 6.82
CA GLN A 17 7.33 -1.25 6.52
C GLN A 17 8.17 -0.39 5.56
N THR A 18 7.59 0.60 4.91
CA THR A 18 8.29 1.51 4.02
C THR A 18 8.84 2.70 4.80
N THR A 19 10.06 3.12 4.51
CA THR A 19 10.60 4.38 5.02
C THR A 19 10.34 5.49 4.01
N TYR A 20 9.75 6.59 4.47
CA TYR A 20 9.61 7.83 3.71
C TYR A 20 10.66 8.85 4.13
N ASN A 21 11.26 9.53 3.15
CA ASN A 21 12.09 10.70 3.37
C ASN A 21 11.84 11.72 2.25
N PRO A 22 11.42 12.97 2.55
CA PRO A 22 11.10 13.97 1.52
C PRO A 22 12.24 14.25 0.52
N SER A 23 13.50 14.07 0.93
CA SER A 23 14.66 14.29 0.07
C SER A 23 14.98 13.11 -0.87
N SER A 24 14.46 11.91 -0.60
CA SER A 24 14.81 10.70 -1.35
C SER A 24 13.64 9.78 -1.74
N GLY A 25 12.42 10.08 -1.30
CA GLY A 25 11.19 9.35 -1.59
C GLY A 25 10.97 8.16 -0.65
N PHE A 26 10.31 7.11 -1.16
CA PHE A 26 10.03 5.89 -0.43
C PHE A 26 11.05 4.78 -0.70
N ARG A 27 11.33 4.00 0.34
CA ARG A 27 12.09 2.76 0.26
C ARG A 27 11.36 1.64 1.01
N ALA A 28 11.14 0.52 0.34
CA ALA A 28 10.71 -0.72 0.99
C ALA A 28 11.77 -1.20 1.98
N LYS A 29 11.34 -1.88 3.05
CA LYS A 29 12.23 -2.45 4.07
C LYS A 29 13.30 -3.36 3.47
N ASN A 30 12.92 -4.13 2.45
CA ASN A 30 13.80 -5.02 1.73
C ASN A 30 14.16 -4.42 0.35
N GLN A 31 15.46 -4.31 0.08
CA GLN A 31 15.99 -3.70 -1.15
C GLN A 31 16.77 -4.70 -2.02
N THR A 32 16.83 -5.98 -1.62
CA THR A 32 17.76 -6.95 -2.18
C THR A 32 17.10 -8.21 -2.74
N THR A 33 15.82 -8.47 -2.43
CA THR A 33 15.11 -9.66 -2.94
C THR A 33 14.91 -9.64 -4.45
N ILE A 34 15.65 -10.49 -5.15
CA ILE A 34 15.50 -10.69 -6.59
C ILE A 34 14.34 -11.66 -6.86
N LEU A 35 13.36 -11.22 -7.66
CA LEU A 35 12.21 -12.02 -8.10
C LEU A 35 12.49 -12.60 -9.49
N SER A 36 13.27 -13.68 -9.55
CA SER A 36 13.70 -14.32 -10.81
C SER A 36 12.83 -15.50 -11.24
N THR A 37 11.95 -15.99 -10.37
CA THR A 37 11.08 -17.15 -10.62
C THR A 37 9.67 -16.91 -10.12
N THR A 38 8.68 -17.61 -10.68
CA THR A 38 7.30 -17.57 -10.18
C THR A 38 7.21 -18.00 -8.72
N PHE A 39 8.04 -18.96 -8.29
CA PHE A 39 8.09 -19.40 -6.89
C PHE A 39 8.57 -18.29 -5.95
N THR A 40 9.67 -17.60 -6.29
CA THR A 40 10.18 -16.47 -5.48
C THR A 40 9.22 -15.30 -5.46
N LEU A 41 8.52 -15.05 -6.57
CA LEU A 41 7.44 -14.06 -6.63
C LEU A 41 6.29 -14.42 -5.69
N LYS A 42 5.72 -15.64 -5.80
CA LYS A 42 4.62 -16.12 -4.93
C LYS A 42 4.96 -16.03 -3.45
N THR A 43 6.11 -16.59 -3.07
CA THR A 43 6.56 -16.67 -1.67
C THR A 43 6.93 -15.33 -1.04
N THR A 44 7.06 -14.28 -1.86
CA THR A 44 7.31 -12.90 -1.41
C THR A 44 6.03 -12.05 -1.45
N LEU A 45 5.22 -12.21 -2.49
CA LEU A 45 4.03 -11.40 -2.75
C LEU A 45 2.85 -11.81 -1.88
N ILE A 46 2.59 -13.11 -1.70
CA ILE A 46 1.48 -13.59 -0.85
C ILE A 46 1.62 -13.08 0.59
N PRO A 47 2.77 -13.22 1.28
CA PRO A 47 2.92 -12.67 2.63
C PRO A 47 2.79 -11.15 2.71
N HIS A 48 3.09 -10.43 1.64
CA HIS A 48 2.88 -8.98 1.60
C HIS A 48 1.40 -8.63 1.55
N LEU A 49 0.63 -9.32 0.68
CA LEU A 49 -0.81 -9.14 0.53
C LEU A 49 -1.62 -9.70 1.71
N THR A 50 -1.03 -10.51 2.58
CA THR A 50 -1.65 -10.94 3.84
C THR A 50 -1.08 -10.22 5.06
N TRP A 51 -0.31 -9.14 4.83
CA TRP A 51 0.29 -8.28 5.84
C TRP A 51 1.13 -9.01 6.91
N ALA A 52 1.83 -10.08 6.50
CA ALA A 52 2.74 -10.81 7.38
C ALA A 52 3.83 -9.88 7.94
N THR A 53 3.90 -9.75 9.26
CA THR A 53 4.78 -8.80 9.95
C THR A 53 6.21 -9.33 10.17
N ASN A 54 6.40 -10.65 10.08
CA ASN A 54 7.69 -11.32 10.30
C ASN A 54 8.58 -11.38 9.04
N ARG A 55 8.12 -10.83 7.90
CA ARG A 55 8.88 -10.79 6.65
C ARG A 55 9.04 -9.35 6.17
N SER A 56 10.27 -8.99 5.79
CA SER A 56 10.55 -7.69 5.20
C SER A 56 10.14 -7.68 3.73
N SER A 57 9.09 -6.92 3.41
CA SER A 57 8.59 -6.82 2.03
C SER A 57 9.50 -5.96 1.15
N PRO A 58 9.77 -6.37 -0.11
CA PRO A 58 10.39 -5.51 -1.11
C PRO A 58 9.39 -4.61 -1.85
N PHE A 59 8.12 -4.66 -1.49
CA PHE A 59 7.05 -3.94 -2.17
C PHE A 59 6.62 -2.67 -1.43
N ILE A 60 6.14 -1.71 -2.20
CA ILE A 60 5.48 -0.49 -1.76
C ILE A 60 4.08 -0.50 -2.36
N SER A 61 3.06 -0.61 -1.51
CA SER A 61 1.65 -0.58 -1.91
C SER A 61 1.21 0.81 -2.33
N VAL A 62 0.57 0.90 -3.49
CA VAL A 62 -0.08 2.11 -4.00
C VAL A 62 -1.46 1.76 -4.56
N PHE A 63 -2.40 2.69 -4.50
CA PHE A 63 -3.76 2.50 -4.98
C PHE A 63 -4.02 3.32 -6.24
N SER A 64 -4.84 2.80 -7.15
CA SER A 64 -5.26 3.53 -8.36
C SER A 64 -6.30 4.64 -8.09
N SER A 65 -7.00 4.58 -6.95
CA SER A 65 -8.10 5.48 -6.59
C SER A 65 -7.74 6.32 -5.37
N LYS A 66 -7.79 7.65 -5.50
CA LYS A 66 -7.56 8.59 -4.39
C LYS A 66 -8.59 8.38 -3.28
N SER A 67 -9.87 8.29 -3.68
CA SER A 67 -10.99 8.09 -2.76
C SER A 67 -10.84 6.80 -1.97
N HIS A 68 -10.35 5.72 -2.61
CA HIS A 68 -10.11 4.47 -1.89
C HIS A 68 -8.94 4.61 -0.90
N ALA A 69 -7.82 5.18 -1.34
CA ALA A 69 -6.67 5.42 -0.47
C ALA A 69 -7.01 6.26 0.76
N GLU A 70 -7.81 7.33 0.61
CA GLU A 70 -8.27 8.15 1.73
C GLU A 70 -9.18 7.38 2.69
N GLN A 71 -10.14 6.61 2.16
CA GLN A 71 -11.02 5.79 3.00
C GLN A 71 -10.24 4.73 3.77
N TRP A 72 -9.28 4.08 3.12
CA TRP A 72 -8.39 3.12 3.76
C TRP A 72 -7.51 3.78 4.83
N ALA A 73 -6.96 4.96 4.57
CA ALA A 73 -6.19 5.73 5.55
C ALA A 73 -7.01 6.08 6.80
N ARG A 74 -8.26 6.54 6.63
CA ARG A 74 -9.19 6.81 7.75
C ARG A 74 -9.54 5.54 8.52
N HIS A 75 -9.81 4.45 7.82
CA HIS A 75 -10.09 3.15 8.44
C HIS A 75 -8.91 2.65 9.27
N LEU A 76 -7.70 2.70 8.70
CA LEU A 76 -6.47 2.34 9.39
C LEU A 76 -6.22 3.24 10.61
N SER A 77 -6.42 4.56 10.48
CA SER A 77 -6.30 5.51 11.60
C SER A 77 -7.25 5.13 12.75
N ALA A 78 -8.53 4.90 12.44
CA ALA A 78 -9.53 4.50 13.43
C ALA A 78 -9.17 3.16 14.12
N GLN A 79 -8.71 2.17 13.36
CA GLN A 79 -8.27 0.88 13.91
C GLN A 79 -7.01 0.97 14.77
N LYS A 80 -6.18 2.00 14.57
CA LYS A 80 -4.91 2.21 15.28
C LYS A 80 -4.97 3.36 16.29
N GLY A 81 -6.17 3.70 16.78
CA GLY A 81 -6.36 4.69 17.83
C GLY A 81 -6.03 6.11 17.37
N GLY A 82 -6.53 6.51 16.20
CA GLY A 82 -6.34 7.86 15.67
C GLY A 82 -4.92 8.12 15.14
N MET A 83 -4.19 7.07 14.76
CA MET A 83 -2.86 7.19 14.15
C MET A 83 -2.91 8.13 12.94
N ARG A 84 -2.02 9.12 12.89
CA ARG A 84 -1.94 10.05 11.76
C ARG A 84 -1.50 9.33 10.49
N CYS A 85 -2.26 9.52 9.42
CA CYS A 85 -2.03 8.91 8.11
C CYS A 85 -1.95 9.98 7.03
N TYR A 86 -1.10 9.75 6.02
CA TYR A 86 -0.95 10.64 4.87
C TYR A 86 -1.27 9.90 3.59
N VAL A 87 -1.84 10.59 2.59
CA VAL A 87 -2.02 10.09 1.23
C VAL A 87 -1.14 10.90 0.30
N LEU A 88 -0.13 10.25 -0.26
CA LEU A 88 0.81 10.85 -1.20
C LEU A 88 0.42 10.50 -2.63
N THR A 89 0.38 11.50 -3.50
CA THR A 89 0.11 11.32 -4.93
C THR A 89 1.42 11.05 -5.66
N ILE A 90 1.45 9.95 -6.42
CA ILE A 90 2.62 9.46 -7.16
C ILE A 90 2.35 9.54 -8.66
N ASN A 91 3.18 10.29 -9.38
CA ASN A 91 3.23 10.31 -10.84
C ASN A 91 4.03 9.11 -11.35
N THR A 92 3.33 8.13 -11.93
CA THR A 92 3.95 6.87 -12.34
C THR A 92 4.88 7.00 -13.54
N ARG A 93 4.79 8.09 -14.30
CA ARG A 93 5.70 8.40 -15.42
C ARG A 93 7.12 8.72 -14.95
N MET A 94 7.27 9.09 -13.67
CA MET A 94 8.56 9.39 -13.03
C MET A 94 9.16 8.17 -12.32
N LEU A 95 8.47 7.02 -12.34
CA LEU A 95 9.02 5.79 -11.82
C LEU A 95 10.11 5.26 -12.77
N GLY A 96 11.15 4.69 -12.18
CA GLY A 96 12.14 3.93 -12.94
C GLY A 96 11.52 2.69 -13.60
N ARG A 97 12.24 2.10 -14.54
CA ARG A 97 11.86 0.80 -15.10
C ARG A 97 11.96 -0.25 -13.99
N GLY A 98 10.87 -0.96 -13.74
CA GLY A 98 10.82 -1.99 -12.71
C GLY A 98 9.52 -2.78 -12.80
N PRO A 99 9.48 -3.96 -12.18
CA PRO A 99 8.26 -4.75 -12.12
C PRO A 99 7.21 -4.04 -11.26
N VAL A 100 5.97 -4.12 -11.72
CA VAL A 100 4.78 -3.67 -10.99
C VAL A 100 3.77 -4.81 -11.03
N PHE A 101 3.21 -5.13 -9.87
CA PHE A 101 2.25 -6.22 -9.73
C PHE A 101 0.91 -5.66 -9.29
N ARG A 102 -0.20 -6.14 -9.85
CA ARG A 102 -1.54 -5.76 -9.39
C ARG A 102 -2.04 -6.79 -8.39
N ALA A 103 -2.53 -6.36 -7.23
CA ALA A 103 -2.95 -7.29 -6.17
C ALA A 103 -4.08 -8.23 -6.62
N GLU A 104 -5.04 -7.72 -7.39
CA GLU A 104 -6.17 -8.48 -7.94
C GLU A 104 -5.75 -9.70 -8.77
N ASP A 105 -4.58 -9.66 -9.43
CA ASP A 105 -4.08 -10.78 -10.23
C ASP A 105 -3.65 -11.98 -9.34
N TRP A 106 -3.54 -11.78 -8.03
CA TRP A 106 -3.06 -12.77 -7.06
C TRP A 106 -4.13 -13.28 -6.09
N VAL A 107 -5.38 -12.84 -6.22
CA VAL A 107 -6.46 -13.23 -5.31
C VAL A 107 -6.62 -14.75 -5.20
N GLY A 108 -6.53 -15.47 -6.32
CA GLY A 108 -6.63 -16.94 -6.33
C GLY A 108 -5.53 -17.61 -5.51
N GLU A 109 -4.29 -17.13 -5.67
CA GLU A 109 -3.13 -17.65 -4.94
C GLU A 109 -3.18 -17.32 -3.44
N VAL A 110 -3.75 -16.15 -3.09
CA VAL A 110 -3.97 -15.77 -1.68
C VAL A 110 -5.04 -16.66 -1.05
N VAL A 111 -6.13 -16.95 -1.76
CA VAL A 111 -7.22 -17.82 -1.29
C VAL A 111 -6.77 -19.28 -1.15
N GLU A 112 -5.96 -19.78 -2.08
CA GLU A 112 -5.43 -21.16 -2.04
C GLU A 112 -4.27 -21.34 -1.05
N GLY A 113 -3.44 -20.31 -0.87
CA GLY A 113 -2.21 -20.36 -0.06
C GLY A 113 -2.34 -19.86 1.39
N GLY A 114 -3.33 -19.02 1.69
CA GLY A 114 -3.77 -18.75 3.06
C GLY A 114 -4.71 -19.85 3.51
N GLU A 115 -4.69 -20.25 4.78
CA GLU A 115 -5.53 -21.33 5.33
C GLU A 115 -7.04 -21.06 5.18
N GLY A 116 -7.60 -21.25 3.98
CA GLY A 116 -9.03 -21.19 3.71
C GLY A 116 -9.68 -19.84 4.06
N MET A 117 -9.21 -18.76 3.41
CA MET A 117 -9.81 -17.42 3.57
C MET A 117 -11.34 -17.50 3.28
N GLY A 118 -12.15 -17.36 4.32
CA GLY A 118 -13.61 -17.50 4.23
C GLY A 118 -14.28 -16.28 3.57
N GLY A 119 -15.57 -16.38 3.22
CA GLY A 119 -16.26 -15.33 2.44
C GLY A 119 -16.20 -13.92 3.04
N ARG A 120 -16.23 -13.78 4.38
CA ARG A 120 -16.09 -12.47 5.05
C ARG A 120 -14.67 -11.93 4.97
N GLU A 121 -13.67 -12.78 5.20
CA GLU A 121 -12.25 -12.40 5.14
C GLU A 121 -11.84 -12.04 3.71
N LEU A 122 -12.35 -12.76 2.72
CA LEU A 122 -12.15 -12.44 1.30
C LEU A 122 -12.79 -11.10 0.91
N THR A 123 -13.96 -10.77 1.48
CA THR A 123 -14.61 -9.47 1.23
C THR A 123 -13.77 -8.33 1.80
N GLU A 124 -13.28 -8.49 3.03
CA GLU A 124 -12.40 -7.52 3.69
C GLU A 124 -11.06 -7.38 2.95
N TRP A 125 -10.45 -8.49 2.56
CA TRP A 125 -9.25 -8.50 1.73
C TRP A 125 -9.48 -7.77 0.40
N SER A 126 -10.58 -8.07 -0.30
CA SER A 126 -10.90 -7.42 -1.57
C SER A 126 -11.07 -5.91 -1.43
N TRP A 127 -11.69 -5.46 -0.34
CA TRP A 127 -11.79 -4.03 -0.04
C TRP A 127 -10.41 -3.44 0.27
N ASN A 128 -9.60 -4.08 1.13
CA ASN A 128 -8.27 -3.59 1.51
C ASN A 128 -7.29 -3.48 0.33
N HIS A 129 -7.48 -4.27 -0.71
CA HIS A 129 -6.59 -4.37 -1.87
C HIS A 129 -7.23 -3.82 -3.16
N GLU A 130 -8.34 -3.09 -3.05
CA GLU A 130 -9.08 -2.54 -4.20
C GLU A 130 -8.18 -1.59 -5.01
N GLY A 131 -7.88 -1.97 -6.25
CA GLY A 131 -7.03 -1.18 -7.13
C GLY A 131 -5.58 -1.04 -6.63
N GLU A 132 -5.11 -1.94 -5.77
CA GLU A 132 -3.74 -1.94 -5.27
C GLU A 132 -2.75 -2.44 -6.33
N TYR A 133 -1.63 -1.73 -6.44
CA TYR A 133 -0.44 -2.08 -7.18
C TYR A 133 0.77 -2.10 -6.23
N LEU A 134 1.71 -2.99 -6.52
CA LEU A 134 2.93 -3.19 -5.76
C LEU A 134 4.13 -2.72 -6.59
N ILE A 135 4.75 -1.62 -6.16
CA ILE A 135 5.99 -1.10 -6.75
C ILE A 135 7.17 -1.72 -6.01
N MET A 136 8.15 -2.23 -6.74
CA MET A 136 9.33 -2.84 -6.12
C MET A 136 10.37 -1.79 -5.71
N TYR A 137 10.89 -1.97 -4.49
CA TYR A 137 12.00 -1.27 -3.86
C TYR A 137 11.79 0.21 -3.56
N LYS A 138 11.55 1.06 -4.56
CA LYS A 138 11.66 2.52 -4.37
C LYS A 138 10.64 3.28 -5.19
N ILE A 139 10.18 4.38 -4.60
CA ILE A 139 9.50 5.47 -5.32
C ILE A 139 10.39 6.70 -5.13
N PRO A 140 10.98 7.25 -6.20
CA PRO A 140 11.88 8.41 -6.09
C PRO A 140 11.09 9.66 -5.70
N LYS A 141 11.74 10.65 -5.06
CA LYS A 141 11.07 11.88 -4.63
C LYS A 141 10.44 12.65 -5.79
N GLU A 142 11.03 12.57 -7.00
CA GLU A 142 10.55 13.23 -8.21
C GLU A 142 9.20 12.68 -8.68
N ALA A 143 8.82 11.48 -8.22
CA ALA A 143 7.52 10.90 -8.50
C ALA A 143 6.44 11.37 -7.51
N ILE A 144 6.80 11.92 -6.36
CA ILE A 144 5.83 12.40 -5.35
C ILE A 144 5.45 13.83 -5.72
N VAL A 145 4.17 14.06 -6.03
CA VAL A 145 3.69 15.36 -6.55
C VAL A 145 2.73 16.10 -5.62
N ASP A 146 2.15 15.40 -4.63
CA ASP A 146 1.25 15.99 -3.64
C ASP A 146 1.23 15.12 -2.37
N GLU A 147 0.87 15.72 -1.24
CA GLU A 147 0.72 15.07 0.06
C GLU A 147 -0.51 15.62 0.77
N LEU A 148 -1.44 14.74 1.11
CA LEU A 148 -2.63 15.05 1.87
C LEU A 148 -2.53 14.43 3.25
N ASP A 149 -2.58 15.25 4.29
CA ASP A 149 -2.81 14.79 5.65
C ASP A 149 -4.28 14.37 5.80
N VAL A 150 -4.52 13.11 6.16
CA VAL A 150 -5.87 12.57 6.38
C VAL A 150 -6.24 12.62 7.88
N GLY A 151 -5.40 13.27 8.68
CA GLY A 151 -5.63 13.52 10.09
C GLY A 151 -5.35 12.31 10.99
N GLY A 152 -5.41 12.59 12.29
CA GLY A 152 -5.37 11.65 13.41
C GLY A 152 -5.82 12.41 14.67
N GLU A 153 -6.75 11.82 15.44
CA GLU A 153 -7.54 12.37 16.58
C GLU A 153 -8.13 13.81 16.44
N ASP A 154 -7.36 14.81 16.03
CA ASP A 154 -7.74 16.22 15.95
C ASP A 154 -8.89 16.52 14.97
N GLU A 155 -9.01 15.76 13.87
CA GLU A 155 -10.16 15.88 12.96
C GLU A 155 -11.43 15.26 13.55
N VAL A 156 -11.32 14.25 14.42
CA VAL A 156 -12.49 13.66 15.11
C VAL A 156 -13.03 14.65 16.14
N PHE A 157 -12.16 15.30 16.91
CA PHE A 157 -12.56 16.35 17.86
C PHE A 157 -13.15 17.57 17.15
N ARG A 158 -12.54 18.04 16.05
CA ARG A 158 -13.09 19.12 15.22
C ARG A 158 -14.41 18.76 14.54
N ALA A 159 -14.57 17.54 14.02
CA ALA A 159 -15.81 17.09 13.40
C ALA A 159 -16.94 16.92 14.42
N LEU A 160 -16.60 16.65 15.69
CA LEU A 160 -17.55 16.55 16.81
C LEU A 160 -17.79 17.88 17.54
N GLY A 161 -17.10 18.97 17.15
CA GLY A 161 -17.28 20.30 17.74
C GLY A 161 -16.90 20.38 19.23
N LEU A 162 -15.95 19.55 19.66
CA LEU A 162 -15.44 19.54 21.03
C LEU A 162 -14.04 20.18 21.02
N GLU A 163 -13.96 21.44 21.45
CA GLU A 163 -12.70 22.13 21.82
C GLU A 163 -12.46 22.06 23.33
#